data_AF-A0A926C613-F1
#
_entry.id   AF-A0A926C613-F1
#
_cell.length_a   1.000
_cell.length_b   1.000
_cell.length_c   1.000
_cell.angle_alpha   90.00
_cell.angle_beta   90.00
_cell.angle_gamma   90.00
#
_symmetry.space_group_name_H-M   'P 1'
#
loop_
_entity.id
_entity.type
_entity.pdbx_description
1 polymer ?
#
loop_
_entity_poly.entity_id
_entity_poly.type
_entity_poly.pdbx_seq_one_letter_code
_entity_poly.pdbx_strand_id
1 'polypeptide(L)'
;MPKLVIYGKLVFYIFAYDLSERMHVHISNTKSREGRSAKIWLDTLVVFEQGSLTNKEIKLALRLLEEHNAAIQLSIRTFAETGQTKPLHLR
;
A
#
# COMPACT_ATOMS: atom_id res chain seq x y z
N MET A 1 7.02 -0.90 -9.78
CA MET A 1 6.42 -0.75 -8.44
C MET A 1 6.01 0.71 -8.23
N PRO A 2 4.86 1.14 -8.80
CA PRO A 2 4.29 2.45 -8.51
C PRO A 2 4.02 2.64 -7.02
N LYS A 3 4.49 3.75 -6.45
CA LYS A 3 4.21 4.12 -5.06
C LYS A 3 2.87 4.86 -5.02
N LEU A 4 2.04 4.49 -4.06
CA LEU A 4 0.71 5.03 -3.83
C LEU A 4 0.73 6.04 -2.68
N VAL A 5 1.36 5.68 -1.56
CA VAL A 5 1.44 6.51 -0.36
C VAL A 5 2.82 6.38 0.27
N ILE A 6 3.34 7.48 0.80
CA ILE A 6 4.56 7.52 1.60
C ILE A 6 4.22 8.22 2.93
N TYR A 7 4.39 7.50 4.04
CA TYR A 7 4.22 8.04 5.40
C TYR A 7 5.44 7.66 6.24
N GLY A 8 6.29 8.65 6.52
CA GLY A 8 7.57 8.42 7.19
C GLY A 8 8.42 7.36 6.49
N LYS A 9 8.49 6.16 7.08
CA LYS A 9 9.26 5.02 6.54
C LYS A 9 8.39 3.94 5.88
N LEU A 10 7.07 4.05 6.00
CA LEU A 10 6.14 3.15 5.35
C LEU A 10 5.90 3.62 3.91
N VAL A 11 6.09 2.70 2.98
CA VAL A 11 5.82 2.92 1.56
C VAL A 11 4.76 1.92 1.13
N PHE A 12 3.68 2.46 0.58
CA PHE A 12 2.54 1.74 0.06
C PHE A 12 2.66 1.71 -1.45
N TYR A 13 2.46 0.56 -2.06
CA TYR A 13 2.66 0.39 -3.48
C TYR A 13 1.86 -0.80 -4.03
N ILE A 14 1.80 -0.90 -5.35
CA ILE A 14 1.21 -2.04 -6.06
C ILE A 14 2.18 -2.50 -7.15
N PHE A 15 2.12 -3.76 -7.57
CA PHE A 15 2.80 -4.20 -8.79
C PHE A 15 1.84 -4.23 -9.98
N ALA A 16 2.37 -4.04 -11.19
CA ALA A 16 1.54 -4.09 -12.40
C ALA A 16 0.88 -5.46 -12.60
N TYR A 17 1.55 -6.54 -12.19
CA TYR A 17 1.01 -7.89 -12.28
C TYR A 17 -0.17 -8.14 -11.31
N ASP A 18 -0.30 -7.34 -10.24
CA ASP A 18 -1.39 -7.46 -9.26
C ASP A 18 -2.71 -6.85 -9.75
N LEU A 19 -2.72 -6.13 -10.88
CA LEU A 19 -3.90 -5.41 -11.37
C LEU A 19 -5.08 -6.32 -11.74
N SER A 20 -4.83 -7.60 -12.00
CA SER A 20 -5.85 -8.62 -12.23
C SER A 20 -6.32 -9.32 -10.95
N GLU A 21 -5.66 -9.09 -9.82
CA GLU A 21 -6.03 -9.66 -8.54
C GLU A 21 -7.10 -8.82 -7.81
N ARG A 22 -7.61 -9.36 -6.69
CA ARG A 22 -8.41 -8.55 -5.76
C ARG A 22 -7.61 -7.32 -5.33
N MET A 23 -8.25 -6.15 -5.35
CA MET A 23 -7.59 -4.88 -5.09
C MET A 23 -6.94 -4.86 -3.69
N HIS A 24 -5.62 -4.64 -3.68
CA HIS A 24 -4.80 -4.68 -2.47
C HIS A 24 -3.64 -3.70 -2.56
N VAL A 25 -2.94 -3.56 -1.44
CA VAL A 25 -1.73 -2.76 -1.34
C VAL A 25 -0.63 -3.57 -0.66
N HIS A 26 0.58 -3.44 -1.21
CA HIS A 26 1.81 -3.87 -0.59
C HIS A 26 2.39 -2.76 0.27
N ILE A 27 2.89 -3.09 1.46
CA ILE A 27 3.45 -2.11 2.40
C ILE A 27 4.79 -2.59 2.91
N SER A 28 5.82 -1.77 2.76
CA SER A 28 7.16 -2.05 3.29
C SER A 28 7.67 -0.91 4.17
N ASN A 29 8.55 -1.26 5.11
CA ASN A 29 9.33 -0.29 5.85
C ASN A 29 10.71 -0.15 5.21
N THR A 30 11.05 1.06 4.77
CA THR A 30 12.32 1.38 4.08
C THR A 30 13.57 1.16 4.92
N LYS A 31 13.45 1.02 6.25
CA LYS A 31 14.57 0.65 7.12
C LYS A 31 14.98 -0.82 6.98
N SER A 32 14.06 -1.70 6.61
CA SER A 32 14.32 -3.13 6.49
C SER A 32 14.62 -3.48 5.04
N ARG A 33 15.91 -3.51 4.69
CA ARG A 33 16.37 -3.69 3.30
C ARG A 33 15.98 -5.05 2.70
N GLU A 34 15.76 -6.05 3.55
CA GLU A 34 15.33 -7.42 3.21
C GLU A 34 13.92 -7.76 3.71
N GLY A 35 13.19 -6.75 4.21
CA GLY A 35 11.88 -6.96 4.80
C GLY A 35 10.84 -7.42 3.77
N ARG A 36 10.13 -8.51 4.09
CA ARG A 36 8.95 -8.92 3.32
C ARG A 36 7.85 -7.88 3.48
N SER A 37 7.16 -7.58 2.40
CA SER A 37 6.09 -6.58 2.43
C SER A 37 4.82 -7.20 3.01
N ALA A 38 4.02 -6.37 3.68
CA ALA A 38 2.67 -6.74 4.05
C ALA A 38 1.75 -6.62 2.83
N LYS A 39 0.73 -7.46 2.73
CA LYS A 39 -0.35 -7.40 1.73
C LYS A 39 -1.68 -7.22 2.45
N ILE A 40 -2.41 -6.15 2.12
CA ILE A 40 -3.68 -5.79 2.76
C ILE A 40 -4.75 -5.56 1.70
N TRP A 41 -5.92 -6.18 1.86
CA TRP A 41 -7.07 -5.99 0.98
C TRP A 41 -7.72 -4.61 1.20
N LEU A 42 -8.00 -3.86 0.14
CA LEU A 42 -8.51 -2.48 0.26
C LEU A 42 -10.01 -2.37 0.55
N ASP A 43 -10.78 -3.42 0.25
CA ASP A 43 -12.23 -3.48 0.47
C ASP A 43 -12.59 -3.82 1.92
N THR A 44 -11.78 -4.65 2.58
CA THR A 44 -12.04 -5.19 3.93
C THR A 44 -11.03 -4.70 4.96
N LEU A 45 -9.90 -4.14 4.52
CA LEU A 45 -8.76 -3.79 5.37
C LEU A 45 -8.22 -4.97 6.19
N VAL A 46 -8.45 -6.20 5.70
CA VAL A 46 -7.89 -7.41 6.30
C VAL A 46 -6.45 -7.58 5.84
N VAL A 47 -5.56 -7.83 6.80
CA VAL A 47 -4.17 -8.18 6.54
C VAL A 47 -4.11 -9.61 6.03
N PHE A 48 -3.78 -9.77 4.75
CA PHE A 48 -3.58 -11.08 4.13
C PHE A 48 -2.21 -11.64 4.52
N GLU A 49 -1.17 -10.81 4.42
CA GLU A 49 0.18 -11.13 4.86
C GLU A 49 0.75 -9.95 5.63
N GLN A 50 1.33 -10.21 6.81
CA GLN A 50 1.95 -9.16 7.63
C GLN A 50 3.39 -8.83 7.16
N GLY A 51 4.07 -9.76 6.49
CA GLY A 51 5.46 -9.61 6.10
C GLY A 51 6.38 -9.36 7.29
N SER A 52 7.24 -8.36 7.19
CA SER A 52 8.20 -7.95 8.22
C SER A 52 7.75 -6.73 9.02
N LEU A 53 6.52 -6.24 8.83
CA LEU A 53 6.00 -5.12 9.61
C LEU A 53 5.67 -5.55 11.03
N THR A 54 6.00 -4.69 12.00
CA THR A 54 5.59 -4.84 13.38
C THR A 54 4.08 -4.59 13.54
N ASN A 55 3.49 -5.10 14.62
CA ASN A 55 2.07 -4.85 14.91
C ASN A 55 1.72 -3.35 15.00
N LYS A 56 2.66 -2.53 15.49
CA LYS A 56 2.49 -1.07 15.55
C LYS A 56 2.42 -0.46 14.14
N GLU A 57 3.25 -0.93 13.23
CA GLU A 57 3.27 -0.47 11.83
C GLU A 57 2.04 -0.95 11.06
N ILE A 58 1.59 -2.20 11.28
CA ILE A 58 0.34 -2.70 10.71
C ILE A 58 -0.84 -1.85 11.18
N LYS A 59 -0.94 -1.56 12.49
CA LYS A 59 -2.03 -0.73 13.01
C LYS A 59 -2.01 0.68 12.42
N LEU A 60 -0.84 1.28 12.27
CA LEU A 60 -0.68 2.57 11.61
C LEU A 60 -1.08 2.49 10.13
N ALA A 61 -0.63 1.45 9.42
CA ALA A 61 -0.95 1.23 8.02
C ALA A 61 -2.46 1.10 7.79
N LEU A 62 -3.15 0.29 8.61
CA LEU A 62 -4.60 0.13 8.53
C LEU A 62 -5.33 1.46 8.72
N ARG A 63 -4.91 2.28 9.69
CA ARG A 63 -5.47 3.61 9.89
C ARG A 63 -5.28 4.51 8.66
N LEU A 64 -4.09 4.53 8.07
CA LEU A 64 -3.81 5.33 6.87
C LEU A 64 -4.62 4.84 5.66
N LEU A 65 -4.80 3.52 5.51
CA LEU A 65 -5.65 2.96 4.47
C LEU A 65 -7.11 3.33 4.67
N GLU A 66 -7.61 3.30 5.91
CA GLU A 66 -8.98 3.70 6.24
C GLU A 66 -9.22 5.18 5.91
N GLU A 67 -8.32 6.07 6.34
CA GLU A 67 -8.43 7.52 6.16
C GLU A 67 -8.33 7.95 4.69
N HIS A 68 -7.53 7.23 3.88
CA HIS A 68 -7.22 7.62 2.51
C HIS A 68 -7.68 6.61 1.45
N ASN A 69 -8.57 5.67 1.80
CA ASN A 69 -8.95 4.54 0.93
C ASN A 69 -9.34 4.99 -0.47
N ALA A 70 -10.24 5.97 -0.56
CA ALA A 70 -10.74 6.48 -1.84
C ALA A 70 -9.63 7.02 -2.74
N ALA A 71 -8.68 7.79 -2.18
CA ALA A 71 -7.58 8.37 -2.94
C ALA A 71 -6.56 7.30 -3.40
N ILE A 72 -6.35 6.27 -2.57
CA ILE A 72 -5.48 5.14 -2.90
C ILE A 72 -6.11 4.29 -4.02
N GLN A 73 -7.40 3.95 -3.92
CA GLN A 73 -8.11 3.21 -4.96
C GLN A 73 -8.14 3.98 -6.28
N LEU A 74 -8.37 5.30 -6.23
CA LEU A 74 -8.29 6.14 -7.42
C LEU A 74 -6.90 6.08 -8.05
N SER A 75 -5.84 6.17 -7.22
CA SER A 75 -4.45 6.07 -7.71
C SER A 75 -4.15 4.73 -8.39
N ILE A 76 -4.69 3.62 -7.88
CA ILE A 76 -4.56 2.29 -8.50
C ILE A 76 -5.30 2.24 -9.84
N ARG A 77 -6.52 2.79 -9.93
CA ARG A 77 -7.28 2.84 -11.18
C ARG A 77 -6.57 3.70 -12.23
N THR A 78 -6.11 4.89 -11.85
CA THR A 78 -5.31 5.75 -12.73
C THR A 78 -4.07 5.02 -13.22
N PHE A 79 -3.40 4.25 -12.36
CA PHE A 79 -2.26 3.43 -12.76
C PHE A 79 -2.63 2.36 -13.79
N ALA A 80 -3.75 1.67 -13.58
CA ALA A 80 -4.23 0.65 -14.51
C ALA A 80 -4.56 1.24 -15.90
N GLU A 81 -5.08 2.47 -15.94
CA GLU A 81 -5.47 3.15 -17.19
C GLU A 81 -4.30 3.82 -17.90
N THR A 82 -3.40 4.48 -17.15
CA THR A 82 -2.39 5.39 -17.71
C THR A 82 -0.96 4.88 -17.56
N GLY A 83 -0.73 3.85 -16.76
CA GLY A 83 0.60 3.38 -16.36
C GLY A 83 1.34 4.32 -15.40
N GLN A 84 0.70 5.39 -14.91
CA GLN A 84 1.32 6.39 -14.05
C GLN A 84 0.66 6.48 -12.66
N THR A 85 1.46 6.85 -11.65
CA THR A 85 0.98 7.18 -10.29
C THR A 85 1.63 8.45 -9.79
N LYS A 86 0.87 9.24 -9.03
CA LYS A 86 1.40 10.34 -8.21
C LYS A 86 1.28 9.96 -6.74
N PRO A 87 2.39 9.62 -6.05
CA PRO A 87 2.33 9.18 -4.66
C PRO A 87 1.79 10.28 -3.73
N LEU A 88 0.92 9.91 -2.80
CA LEU A 88 0.47 10.77 -1.72
C LEU A 88 1.56 10.83 -0.64
N HIS A 89 2.10 12.02 -0.41
CA HIS A 89 3.06 12.26 0.67
C HIS A 89 2.32 12.75 1.91
N LEU A 90 2.17 11.87 2.89
CA LEU A 90 1.50 12.15 4.15
C LEU A 90 2.54 12.57 5.20
N ARG A 91 2.17 13.49 6.10
CA ARG A 91 3.04 14.06 7.14
C ARG A 91 2.74 13.46 8.50
#